data_AF-A0A2H0L9R2-F1
#
_entry.id   AF-A0A2H0L9R2-F1
#
_cell.length_a   1.000
_cell.length_b   1.000
_cell.length_c   1.000
_cell.angle_alpha   90.00
_cell.angle_beta   90.00
_cell.angle_gamma   90.00
#
_symmetry.space_group_name_H-M   'P 1'
#
loop_
_entity.id
_entity.type
_entity.pdbx_description
1 polymer ?
#
loop_
_entity_poly.entity_id
_entity_poly.type
_entity_poly.pdbx_seq_one_letter_code
_entity_poly.pdbx_strand_id
1 'polypeptide(L)'
;MQLSYGRYATIAFVLFPLLTRPASLQERKQVFEIAMSYGLSLVSMETHVAHYYTPQFEQETLVRKGIEAKNWRRGDLVVFISDGTHLPENIALRVEEGQWRELIVGKVKVKVRVKDENPDIYITPELLDFADGHVALPTVSRHDPIRKEIDLWTSTQRGFKIKGWRAIWKIVEGIRDNLSFEEIFESIRREYPNATIPELEKPAVEVVWRELQSHLGG
;
A
#
# COMPACT_ATOMS: atom_id res chain seq x y z
N MET A 1 -4.54 -7.30 -18.02
CA MET A 1 -4.98 -8.37 -18.94
C MET A 1 -5.07 -7.75 -20.32
N GLN A 2 -4.10 -8.02 -21.19
CA GLN A 2 -4.06 -7.46 -22.55
C GLN A 2 -4.45 -8.59 -23.49
N LEU A 3 -5.65 -8.51 -24.07
CA LEU A 3 -6.08 -9.40 -25.13
C LEU A 3 -5.63 -8.76 -26.45
N SER A 4 -4.61 -9.33 -27.09
CA SER A 4 -4.20 -8.94 -28.45
C SER A 4 -4.84 -9.90 -29.44
N TYR A 5 -5.74 -9.38 -30.28
CA TYR A 5 -6.21 -10.05 -31.49
C TYR A 5 -6.06 -9.07 -32.67
N GLY A 6 -5.13 -9.39 -33.58
CA GLY A 6 -5.04 -8.76 -34.90
C GLY A 6 -4.45 -7.35 -34.94
N ARG A 7 -4.12 -6.91 -36.16
CA ARG A 7 -3.45 -5.65 -36.56
C ARG A 7 -4.03 -4.35 -36.00
N TYR A 8 -5.13 -4.38 -35.25
CA TYR A 8 -5.78 -3.21 -34.68
C TYR A 8 -6.10 -3.46 -33.22
N ALA A 9 -5.61 -2.60 -32.34
CA ALA A 9 -5.89 -2.67 -30.91
C ALA A 9 -6.62 -1.42 -30.46
N THR A 10 -7.72 -1.60 -29.73
CA THR A 10 -8.37 -0.51 -29.01
C THR A 10 -7.78 -0.40 -27.62
N ILE A 11 -7.37 0.81 -27.25
CA ILE A 11 -6.74 1.09 -25.97
C ILE A 11 -7.58 2.17 -25.28
N ALA A 12 -8.18 1.80 -24.15
CA ALA A 12 -8.99 2.71 -23.36
C ALA A 12 -8.27 3.10 -22.07
N PHE A 13 -8.21 4.39 -21.76
CA PHE A 13 -7.66 4.92 -20.52
C PHE A 13 -8.66 5.84 -19.83
N VAL A 14 -8.73 5.76 -18.50
CA VAL A 14 -9.43 6.76 -17.71
C VAL A 14 -8.44 7.85 -17.32
N LEU A 15 -8.72 9.07 -17.74
CA LEU A 15 -7.93 10.24 -17.40
C LEU A 15 -8.19 10.68 -15.96
N PHE A 16 -7.15 11.22 -15.33
CA PHE A 16 -7.32 11.90 -14.04
C PHE A 16 -8.38 13.00 -14.14
N PRO A 17 -9.29 13.11 -13.16
CA PRO A 17 -10.24 14.21 -13.12
C PRO A 17 -9.52 15.55 -13.01
N LEU A 18 -9.98 16.54 -13.77
CA LEU A 18 -9.44 17.90 -13.66
C LEU A 18 -9.68 18.45 -12.25
N LEU A 19 -8.78 19.34 -11.82
CA LEU A 19 -8.85 20.03 -10.53
C LEU A 19 -8.80 19.15 -9.27
N THR A 20 -8.47 17.85 -9.39
CA THR A 20 -8.32 16.97 -8.21
C THR A 20 -6.92 16.96 -7.61
N ARG A 21 -5.91 17.38 -8.37
CA ARG A 21 -4.54 17.66 -7.89
C ARG A 21 -3.83 18.69 -8.78
N PRO A 22 -2.80 19.39 -8.26
CA PRO A 22 -2.10 20.43 -9.02
C PRO A 22 -1.59 19.98 -10.41
N ALA A 23 -1.11 18.74 -10.51
CA ALA A 23 -0.54 18.18 -11.74
C ALA A 23 -1.58 17.58 -12.71
N SER A 24 -2.89 17.59 -12.40
CA SER A 24 -3.90 16.84 -13.17
C SER A 24 -3.89 17.19 -14.67
N LEU A 25 -3.75 18.47 -15.01
CA LEU A 25 -3.71 18.91 -16.40
C LEU A 25 -2.45 18.42 -17.12
N GLN A 26 -1.29 18.52 -16.45
CA GLN A 26 0.00 18.10 -17.02
C GLN A 26 0.04 16.58 -17.23
N GLU A 27 -0.49 15.79 -16.30
CA GLU A 27 -0.54 14.34 -16.43
C GLU A 27 -1.48 13.89 -17.54
N ARG A 28 -2.63 14.55 -17.70
CA ARG A 28 -3.52 14.30 -18.85
C ARG A 28 -2.79 14.57 -20.16
N LYS A 29 -2.10 15.71 -20.26
CA LYS A 29 -1.28 16.04 -21.43
C LYS A 29 -0.23 14.97 -21.71
N GLN A 30 0.48 14.49 -20.69
CA GLN A 30 1.47 13.42 -20.82
C GLN A 30 0.86 12.11 -21.36
N VAL A 31 -0.35 11.73 -20.93
CA VAL A 31 -1.02 10.53 -21.48
C VAL A 31 -1.22 10.66 -22.99
N PHE A 32 -1.66 11.82 -23.47
CA PHE A 32 -1.82 12.08 -24.91
C PHE A 32 -0.48 12.09 -25.64
N GLU A 33 0.55 12.74 -25.08
CA GLU A 33 1.91 12.76 -25.66
C GLU A 33 2.50 11.35 -25.78
N ILE A 34 2.33 10.51 -24.76
CA ILE A 34 2.76 9.10 -24.77
C ILE A 34 1.95 8.29 -25.78
N ALA A 35 0.63 8.48 -25.85
CA ALA A 35 -0.20 7.77 -26.81
C ALA A 35 0.21 8.11 -28.26
N MET A 36 0.41 9.41 -28.54
CA MET A 36 0.85 9.88 -29.85
C MET A 36 2.27 9.41 -30.19
N SER A 37 3.20 9.35 -29.23
CA SER A 37 4.55 8.84 -29.48
C SER A 37 4.58 7.34 -29.79
N TYR A 38 3.54 6.61 -29.36
CA TYR A 38 3.28 5.21 -29.75
C TYR A 38 2.43 5.07 -31.01
N GLY A 39 2.24 6.13 -31.78
CA GLY A 39 1.46 6.11 -33.02
C GLY A 39 -0.03 5.81 -32.81
N LEU A 40 -0.55 6.02 -31.60
CA LEU A 40 -1.96 5.80 -31.33
C LEU A 40 -2.79 6.99 -31.81
N SER A 41 -3.90 6.70 -32.47
CA SER A 41 -4.86 7.70 -32.92
C SER A 41 -6.02 7.79 -31.94
N LEU A 42 -6.38 9.01 -31.52
CA LEU A 42 -7.56 9.24 -30.67
C LEU A 42 -8.83 8.99 -31.48
N VAL A 43 -9.71 8.14 -30.97
CA VAL A 43 -11.01 7.81 -31.57
C VAL A 43 -12.12 8.59 -30.89
N SER A 44 -12.15 8.58 -29.56
CA SER A 44 -13.18 9.27 -28.80
C SER A 44 -12.69 9.69 -27.41
N MET A 45 -13.39 10.68 -26.85
CA MET A 45 -13.26 11.09 -25.46
C MET A 45 -14.65 11.33 -24.89
N GLU A 46 -15.02 10.56 -23.88
CA GLU A 46 -16.28 10.69 -23.16
C GLU A 46 -16.02 11.32 -21.79
N THR A 47 -16.67 12.44 -21.51
CA THR A 47 -16.43 13.19 -20.28
C THR A 47 -17.26 12.66 -19.12
N HIS A 48 -16.66 12.61 -17.94
CA HIS A 48 -17.32 12.25 -16.67
C HIS A 48 -18.02 10.88 -16.61
N VAL A 49 -17.68 9.93 -17.48
CA VAL A 49 -18.29 8.60 -17.53
C VAL A 49 -17.67 7.59 -16.55
N ALA A 50 -16.43 7.82 -16.13
CA ALA A 50 -15.74 6.91 -15.22
C ALA A 50 -15.98 7.32 -13.76
N HIS A 51 -16.76 6.51 -13.04
CA HIS A 51 -17.03 6.72 -11.62
C HIS A 51 -15.97 6.03 -10.76
N TYR A 52 -15.28 6.82 -9.95
CA TYR A 52 -14.35 6.25 -8.97
C TYR A 52 -15.09 5.94 -7.68
N TYR A 53 -15.00 4.69 -7.24
CA TYR A 53 -15.44 4.31 -5.91
C TYR A 53 -14.57 5.04 -4.88
N THR A 54 -15.18 5.84 -4.00
CA THR A 54 -14.47 6.49 -2.90
C THR A 54 -14.11 5.42 -1.87
N PRO A 55 -12.81 5.12 -1.65
CA PRO A 55 -12.41 4.10 -0.67
C PRO A 55 -12.90 4.47 0.74
N GLN A 56 -13.13 3.45 1.57
CA GLN A 56 -13.70 3.64 2.92
C GLN A 56 -12.94 4.68 3.75
N PHE A 57 -11.60 4.63 3.74
CA PHE A 57 -10.77 5.59 4.45
C PHE A 57 -11.03 7.05 4.05
N GLU A 58 -11.34 7.28 2.77
CA GLU A 58 -11.56 8.61 2.24
C GLU A 58 -12.96 9.06 2.62
N GLN A 59 -13.94 8.15 2.60
CA GLN A 59 -15.28 8.42 3.13
C GLN A 59 -15.22 8.83 4.60
N GLU A 60 -14.51 8.08 5.44
CA GLU A 60 -14.34 8.41 6.86
C GLU A 60 -13.68 9.78 7.05
N THR A 61 -12.66 10.10 6.23
CA THR A 61 -12.00 11.40 6.25
C THR A 61 -12.95 12.55 5.89
N LEU A 62 -13.78 12.36 4.86
CA LEU A 62 -14.76 13.35 4.42
C LEU A 62 -15.83 13.58 5.49
N VAL A 63 -16.36 12.51 6.10
CA VAL A 63 -17.33 12.58 7.20
C VAL A 63 -16.76 13.36 8.39
N ARG A 64 -15.52 13.10 8.80
CA ARG A 64 -14.85 13.85 9.88
C ARG A 64 -14.71 15.34 9.58
N LYS A 65 -14.64 15.71 8.29
CA LYS A 65 -14.60 17.11 7.84
C LYS A 65 -16.00 17.71 7.61
N GLY A 66 -17.07 16.99 7.94
CA GLY A 66 -18.45 17.44 7.72
C GLY A 66 -18.86 17.45 6.25
N ILE A 67 -18.16 16.70 5.38
CA ILE A 67 -18.43 16.64 3.94
C ILE A 67 -19.16 15.32 3.64
N GLU A 68 -20.42 15.41 3.23
CA GLU A 68 -21.18 14.26 2.74
C GLU A 68 -21.01 14.11 1.21
N ALA A 69 -20.05 13.29 0.81
CA ALA A 69 -19.81 13.02 -0.61
C ALA A 69 -19.49 11.54 -0.84
N LYS A 70 -20.25 10.88 -1.73
CA LYS A 70 -20.02 9.50 -2.17
C LYS A 70 -19.66 9.47 -3.65
N ASN A 71 -18.59 8.76 -4.02
CA ASN A 71 -18.14 8.55 -5.40
C ASN A 71 -18.06 9.86 -6.20
N TRP A 72 -17.57 10.91 -5.55
CA TRP A 72 -17.62 12.29 -6.04
C TRP A 72 -16.64 12.56 -7.19
N ARG A 73 -15.64 11.69 -7.37
CA ARG A 73 -14.66 11.80 -8.44
C ARG A 73 -15.17 11.14 -9.71
N ARG A 74 -15.16 11.91 -10.81
CA ARG A 74 -15.48 11.44 -12.16
C ARG A 74 -14.33 11.71 -13.11
N GLY A 75 -13.86 10.67 -13.81
CA GLY A 75 -12.84 10.78 -14.85
C GLY A 75 -13.44 10.76 -16.25
N ASP A 76 -12.61 11.13 -17.22
CA ASP A 76 -12.96 11.06 -18.63
C ASP A 76 -12.38 9.77 -19.23
N LEU A 77 -13.15 9.09 -20.08
CA LEU A 77 -12.69 7.91 -20.80
C LEU A 77 -12.16 8.36 -22.16
N VAL A 78 -10.91 8.06 -22.45
CA VAL A 78 -10.33 8.25 -23.78
C VAL A 78 -10.10 6.90 -24.44
N VAL A 79 -10.45 6.81 -25.72
CA VAL A 79 -10.29 5.61 -26.53
C VAL A 79 -9.36 5.92 -27.69
N PHE A 80 -8.28 5.17 -27.77
CA PHE A 80 -7.32 5.20 -28.85
C PHE A 80 -7.40 3.93 -29.69
N ILE A 81 -6.97 4.03 -30.95
CA ILE A 81 -6.73 2.89 -31.83
C ILE A 81 -5.25 2.84 -32.23
N SER A 82 -4.70 1.63 -32.24
CA SER A 82 -3.44 1.31 -32.89
C SER A 82 -3.73 0.69 -34.25
N ASP A 83 -3.03 1.13 -35.30
CA ASP A 83 -3.13 0.64 -36.67
C ASP A 83 -1.98 -0.31 -37.05
N GLY A 84 -1.50 -1.08 -36.08
CA GLY A 84 -0.42 -2.04 -36.25
C GLY A 84 0.91 -1.57 -35.67
N THR A 85 0.90 -0.50 -34.88
CA THR A 85 2.09 -0.04 -34.16
C THR A 85 2.55 -1.06 -33.13
N HIS A 86 3.83 -1.40 -33.18
CA HIS A 86 4.48 -2.17 -32.12
C HIS A 86 4.62 -1.29 -30.88
N LEU A 87 3.78 -1.54 -29.89
CA LEU A 87 3.94 -0.96 -28.56
C LEU A 87 5.23 -1.50 -27.93
N PRO A 88 6.01 -0.68 -27.20
CA PRO A 88 7.16 -1.17 -26.46
C PRO A 88 6.71 -2.20 -25.42
N GLU A 89 7.60 -3.12 -25.08
CA GLU A 89 7.35 -4.04 -23.97
C GLU A 89 7.03 -3.27 -22.70
N ASN A 90 5.99 -3.71 -21.99
CA ASN A 90 5.58 -3.10 -20.75
C ASN A 90 6.62 -3.38 -19.67
N ILE A 91 7.51 -2.42 -19.41
CA ILE A 91 8.39 -2.46 -18.26
C ILE A 91 7.54 -2.09 -17.04
N ALA A 92 6.93 -3.11 -16.42
CA ALA A 92 6.29 -2.93 -15.12
C ALA A 92 7.36 -2.51 -14.11
N LEU A 93 7.46 -1.21 -13.83
CA LEU A 93 8.34 -0.69 -12.79
C LEU A 93 7.84 -1.23 -11.44
N ARG A 94 8.52 -2.25 -10.90
CA ARG A 94 8.32 -2.73 -9.53
C ARG A 94 9.00 -1.75 -8.58
N VAL A 95 8.36 -0.61 -8.35
CA VAL A 95 8.95 0.55 -7.62
C VAL A 95 9.37 0.24 -6.18
N GLU A 96 8.99 -0.90 -5.59
CA GLU A 96 9.25 -1.20 -4.16
C GLU A 96 9.66 -2.67 -3.89
N GLU A 97 10.22 -3.38 -4.88
CA GLU A 97 10.60 -4.79 -4.70
C GLU A 97 11.73 -4.95 -3.66
N GLY A 98 11.52 -5.80 -2.65
CA GLY A 98 12.52 -6.13 -1.62
C GLY A 98 12.54 -5.25 -0.36
N GLN A 99 11.89 -4.08 -0.35
CA GLN A 99 11.87 -3.20 0.83
C GLN A 99 10.78 -3.52 1.85
N TRP A 100 9.76 -4.27 1.44
CA TRP A 100 8.59 -4.56 2.27
C TRP A 100 8.24 -6.04 2.19
N ARG A 101 7.98 -6.65 3.35
CA ARG A 101 7.21 -7.89 3.43
C ARG A 101 5.73 -7.54 3.51
N GLU A 102 4.89 -8.38 2.90
CA GLU A 102 3.45 -8.15 2.79
C GLU A 102 2.69 -9.43 3.05
N LEU A 103 1.60 -9.33 3.82
CA LEU A 103 0.60 -10.38 3.97
C LEU A 103 -0.79 -9.78 4.21
N ILE A 104 -1.81 -10.62 4.19
CA ILE A 104 -3.19 -10.24 4.51
C ILE A 104 -3.59 -10.92 5.82
N VAL A 105 -4.06 -10.14 6.79
CA VAL A 105 -4.70 -10.61 8.03
C VAL A 105 -6.20 -10.31 7.92
N GLY A 106 -7.04 -11.34 7.80
CA GLY A 106 -8.46 -11.17 7.53
C GLY A 106 -8.71 -10.39 6.23
N LYS A 107 -9.14 -9.12 6.34
CA LYS A 107 -9.34 -8.19 5.21
C LYS A 107 -8.30 -7.06 5.16
N VAL A 108 -7.37 -7.03 6.11
CA VAL A 108 -6.37 -5.97 6.24
C VAL A 108 -5.06 -6.42 5.60
N LYS A 109 -4.60 -5.66 4.61
CA LYS A 109 -3.26 -5.85 4.03
C LYS A 109 -2.26 -5.17 4.95
N VAL A 110 -1.25 -5.92 5.40
CA VAL A 110 -0.19 -5.46 6.29
C VAL A 110 1.12 -5.50 5.54
N LYS A 111 1.89 -4.42 5.64
CA LYS A 111 3.25 -4.31 5.13
C LYS A 111 4.21 -4.03 6.28
N VAL A 112 5.33 -4.74 6.32
CA VAL A 112 6.43 -4.50 7.27
C VAL A 112 7.71 -4.24 6.49
N ARG A 113 8.37 -3.12 6.78
CA ARG A 113 9.59 -2.69 6.10
C ARG A 113 10.74 -3.57 6.55
N VAL A 114 11.44 -4.14 5.58
CA VAL A 114 12.68 -4.87 5.82
C VAL A 114 13.76 -3.85 6.15
N LYS A 115 14.39 -3.99 7.32
CA LYS A 115 15.58 -3.23 7.72
C LYS A 115 16.80 -4.13 7.75
N ASP A 116 17.97 -3.51 7.64
CA ASP A 116 19.23 -4.21 7.86
C ASP A 116 19.38 -4.50 9.36
N GLU A 117 18.97 -5.70 9.75
CA GLU A 117 19.10 -6.25 11.11
C GLU A 117 19.95 -7.52 11.02
N ASN A 118 20.99 -7.58 11.84
CA ASN A 118 21.82 -8.78 11.96
C ASN A 118 20.94 -9.95 12.45
N PRO A 119 20.81 -11.05 11.67
CA PRO A 119 19.97 -12.20 12.06
C PRO A 119 20.45 -12.89 13.34
N ASP A 120 21.70 -12.68 13.75
CA ASP A 120 22.28 -13.28 14.95
C ASP A 120 22.07 -12.42 16.20
N ILE A 121 21.45 -11.24 16.07
CA ILE A 121 21.19 -10.32 17.17
C ILE A 121 19.68 -10.12 17.29
N TYR A 122 19.13 -10.57 18.42
CA TYR A 122 17.75 -10.27 18.77
C TYR A 122 17.58 -8.79 19.13
N ILE A 123 16.53 -8.18 18.58
CA ILE A 123 16.10 -6.82 18.92
C ILE A 123 14.67 -6.93 19.46
N THR A 124 14.46 -6.45 20.68
CA THR A 124 13.14 -6.39 21.31
C THR A 124 12.15 -5.65 20.40
N PRO A 125 11.01 -6.28 20.04
CA PRO A 125 10.02 -5.62 19.20
C PRO A 125 9.38 -4.46 19.95
N GLU A 126 9.26 -3.32 19.28
CA GLU A 126 8.58 -2.13 19.78
C GLU A 126 7.77 -1.50 18.65
N LEU A 127 6.55 -1.07 18.98
CA LEU A 127 5.79 -0.13 18.16
C LEU A 127 6.04 1.28 18.70
N LEU A 128 6.48 2.17 17.83
CA LEU A 128 6.78 3.54 18.15
C LEU A 128 5.76 4.43 17.44
N ASP A 129 5.10 5.28 18.21
CA ASP A 129 4.24 6.33 17.66
C ASP A 129 5.05 7.32 16.81
N PHE A 130 4.37 8.00 15.89
CA PHE A 130 4.91 9.22 15.30
C PHE A 130 4.95 10.33 16.35
N ALA A 131 5.73 11.39 16.12
CA ALA A 131 5.99 12.46 17.10
C ALA A 131 4.72 13.16 17.66
N ASP A 132 3.55 12.93 17.07
CA ASP A 132 2.24 13.45 17.48
C ASP A 132 1.34 12.44 18.23
N GLY A 133 1.81 11.20 18.46
CA GLY A 133 1.03 10.17 19.17
C GLY A 133 -0.14 9.59 18.36
N HIS A 134 -0.20 9.84 17.04
CA HIS A 134 -1.29 9.38 16.19
C HIS A 134 -0.87 8.20 15.31
N VAL A 135 -1.31 7.00 15.68
CA VAL A 135 -1.22 5.78 14.86
C VAL A 135 -1.95 5.91 13.51
N ALA A 136 -3.02 6.71 13.47
CA ALA A 136 -3.79 6.97 12.26
C ALA A 136 -3.10 8.03 11.40
N LEU A 137 -2.69 7.64 10.19
CA LEU A 137 -2.04 8.56 9.27
C LEU A 137 -3.04 9.60 8.76
N PRO A 138 -2.72 10.90 8.82
CA PRO A 138 -3.63 11.97 8.36
C PRO A 138 -3.79 11.98 6.82
N THR A 139 -2.91 11.28 6.10
CA THR A 139 -2.93 11.22 4.63
C THR A 139 -2.30 9.94 4.10
N VAL A 140 -2.73 9.51 2.91
CA VAL A 140 -2.13 8.42 2.11
C VAL A 140 -1.20 8.94 1.00
N SER A 141 -0.91 10.25 1.00
CA SER A 141 -0.06 10.86 -0.02
C SER A 141 1.34 10.24 -0.02
N ARG A 142 1.81 9.85 -1.21
CA ARG A 142 3.18 9.36 -1.40
C ARG A 142 4.26 10.42 -1.13
N HIS A 143 3.87 11.69 -1.19
CA HIS A 143 4.77 12.83 -1.00
C HIS A 143 4.85 13.27 0.46
N ASP A 144 4.02 12.72 1.34
CA ASP A 144 4.06 13.09 2.75
C ASP A 144 5.37 12.61 3.39
N PRO A 145 6.14 13.50 4.05
CA PRO A 145 7.37 13.12 4.75
C PRO A 145 7.21 11.96 5.71
N ILE A 146 6.05 11.85 6.40
CA ILE A 146 5.78 10.79 7.38
C ILE A 146 5.91 9.39 6.76
N ARG A 147 5.66 9.25 5.44
CA ARG A 147 5.73 7.97 4.72
C ARG A 147 7.14 7.36 4.74
N LYS A 148 8.18 8.19 4.87
CA LYS A 148 9.56 7.72 4.97
C LYS A 148 9.86 7.11 6.34
N GLU A 149 9.07 7.44 7.35
CA GLU A 149 9.26 7.00 8.74
C GLU A 149 8.43 5.75 9.09
N ILE A 150 7.43 5.41 8.27
CA ILE A 150 6.59 4.22 8.47
C ILE A 150 7.42 2.95 8.23
N ASP A 151 7.37 2.03 9.17
CA ASP A 151 7.96 0.68 9.08
C ASP A 151 6.93 -0.43 9.15
N LEU A 152 5.75 -0.19 9.72
CA LEU A 152 4.59 -1.08 9.63
C LEU A 152 3.40 -0.29 9.12
N TRP A 153 2.75 -0.78 8.06
CA TRP A 153 1.66 -0.07 7.39
C TRP A 153 0.49 -0.99 7.09
N THR A 154 -0.72 -0.54 7.39
CA THR A 154 -1.96 -1.27 7.10
C THR A 154 -2.79 -0.59 6.02
N SER A 155 -3.61 -1.37 5.30
CA SER A 155 -4.61 -0.83 4.37
C SER A 155 -5.69 0.03 5.03
N THR A 156 -5.78 0.00 6.37
CA THR A 156 -6.66 0.86 7.19
C THR A 156 -6.02 2.17 7.62
N GLN A 157 -4.95 2.62 6.93
CA GLN A 157 -4.20 3.85 7.23
C GLN A 157 -3.54 3.93 8.60
N ARG A 158 -3.28 2.79 9.24
CA ARG A 158 -2.44 2.77 10.44
C ARG A 158 -0.99 2.59 10.05
N GLY A 159 -0.14 3.49 10.52
CA GLY A 159 1.31 3.44 10.33
C GLY A 159 2.00 3.39 11.69
N PHE A 160 3.13 2.70 11.76
CA PHE A 160 3.99 2.71 12.95
C PHE A 160 5.45 2.78 12.50
N LYS A 161 6.28 3.40 13.32
CA LYS A 161 7.72 3.14 13.32
C LYS A 161 7.98 1.91 14.20
N ILE A 162 8.95 1.07 13.86
CA ILE A 162 9.20 -0.17 14.62
C ILE A 162 10.67 -0.42 14.91
N LYS A 163 10.92 -1.22 15.95
CA LYS A 163 12.19 -1.94 16.18
C LYS A 163 11.96 -3.46 16.04
N GLY A 164 13.01 -4.20 15.68
CA GLY A 164 12.97 -5.66 15.62
C GLY A 164 12.00 -6.17 14.57
N TRP A 165 12.17 -5.74 13.31
CA TRP A 165 11.18 -6.01 12.24
C TRP A 165 10.94 -7.52 12.04
N ARG A 166 11.96 -8.36 12.27
CA ARG A 166 11.83 -9.83 12.18
C ARG A 166 10.89 -10.38 13.24
N ALA A 167 11.03 -9.94 14.50
CA ALA A 167 10.12 -10.32 15.58
C ALA A 167 8.70 -9.79 15.31
N ILE A 168 8.56 -8.52 14.89
CA ILE A 168 7.27 -7.95 14.47
C ILE A 168 6.64 -8.78 13.35
N TRP A 169 7.42 -9.19 12.34
CA TRP A 169 6.93 -10.01 11.24
C TRP A 169 6.38 -11.35 11.74
N LYS A 170 7.06 -12.02 12.68
CA LYS A 170 6.56 -13.26 13.31
C LYS A 170 5.29 -13.05 14.12
N ILE A 171 5.14 -11.91 14.81
CA ILE A 171 3.89 -11.56 15.50
C ILE A 171 2.75 -11.43 14.48
N VAL A 172 2.97 -10.73 13.37
CA VAL A 172 1.96 -10.55 12.32
C VAL A 172 1.61 -11.87 11.63
N GLU A 173 2.59 -12.74 11.34
CA GLU A 173 2.36 -14.09 10.82
C GLU A 173 1.51 -14.92 11.80
N GLY A 174 1.81 -14.86 13.09
CA GLY A 174 1.07 -15.57 14.12
C GLY A 174 -0.38 -15.11 14.27
N ILE A 175 -0.63 -13.79 14.20
CA ILE A 175 -2.00 -13.25 14.22
C ILE A 175 -2.77 -13.72 12.99
N ARG A 176 -2.16 -13.72 11.80
CA ARG A 176 -2.77 -14.25 10.57
C ARG A 176 -3.19 -15.70 10.74
N ASP A 177 -2.31 -16.51 11.32
CA ASP A 177 -2.49 -17.95 11.46
C ASP A 177 -3.30 -18.33 12.72
N ASN A 178 -3.78 -17.33 13.47
CA ASN A 178 -4.55 -17.47 14.71
C ASN A 178 -3.83 -18.34 15.77
N LEU A 179 -2.52 -18.16 15.88
CA LEU A 179 -1.67 -18.85 16.85
C LEU A 179 -1.83 -18.25 18.26
N SER A 180 -1.56 -19.07 19.28
CA SER A 180 -1.45 -18.57 20.65
C SER A 180 -0.21 -17.69 20.82
N PHE A 181 -0.19 -16.88 21.87
CA PHE A 181 0.98 -16.06 22.19
C PHE A 181 2.25 -16.90 22.41
N GLU A 182 2.12 -18.06 23.04
CA GLU A 182 3.21 -19.01 23.28
C GLU A 182 3.78 -19.52 21.96
N GLU A 183 2.92 -19.89 21.01
CA GLU A 183 3.35 -20.36 19.68
C GLU A 183 4.06 -19.24 18.89
N ILE A 184 3.59 -18.00 19.02
CA ILE A 184 4.22 -16.82 18.43
C ILE A 184 5.61 -16.59 19.01
N PHE A 185 5.74 -16.63 20.34
CA PHE A 185 7.02 -16.42 21.01
C PHE A 185 8.04 -17.50 20.65
N GLU A 186 7.61 -18.76 20.56
CA GLU A 186 8.46 -19.85 20.07
C GLU A 186 8.82 -19.70 18.58
N SER A 187 7.92 -19.18 17.75
CA SER A 187 8.25 -18.85 16.36
C SER A 187 9.29 -17.73 16.26
N ILE A 188 9.28 -16.76 17.17
CA ILE A 188 10.31 -15.71 17.24
C ILE A 188 11.65 -16.35 17.62
N ARG A 189 11.70 -17.21 18.64
CA ARG A 189 12.94 -17.94 19.02
C ARG A 189 13.56 -18.70 17.85
N ARG A 190 12.73 -19.37 17.05
CA ARG A 190 13.19 -20.12 15.86
C ARG A 190 13.73 -19.21 14.75
N GLU A 191 13.29 -17.96 14.67
CA GLU A 191 13.79 -16.98 13.70
C GLU A 191 15.23 -16.53 14.01
N TYR A 192 15.67 -16.65 15.27
CA TYR A 192 17.00 -16.25 15.72
C TYR A 192 17.80 -17.45 16.27
N PRO A 193 18.29 -18.36 15.40
CA PRO A 193 18.92 -19.61 15.85
C PRO A 193 20.20 -19.40 16.66
N ASN A 194 20.87 -18.27 16.48
CA ASN A 194 22.15 -17.95 17.12
C ASN A 194 22.00 -16.96 18.30
N ALA A 195 20.81 -16.39 18.52
CA ALA A 195 20.55 -15.46 19.62
C ALA A 195 19.73 -16.15 20.71
N THR A 196 20.19 -16.09 21.97
CA THR A 196 19.39 -16.52 23.11
C THR A 196 18.39 -15.43 23.46
N ILE A 197 17.11 -15.65 23.17
CA ILE A 197 16.02 -14.73 23.56
C ILE A 197 15.55 -15.09 24.98
N PRO A 198 15.86 -14.27 26.00
CA PRO A 198 15.50 -14.60 27.38
C PRO A 198 13.98 -14.48 27.61
N GLU A 199 13.45 -15.22 28.59
CA GLU A 199 12.03 -15.12 28.99
C GLU A 199 11.63 -13.71 29.45
N LEU A 200 12.58 -12.89 29.90
CA LEU A 200 12.32 -11.49 30.31
C LEU A 200 11.82 -10.61 29.16
N GLU A 201 12.04 -11.01 27.90
CA GLU A 201 11.57 -10.30 26.72
C GLU A 201 10.09 -10.58 26.41
N LYS A 202 9.56 -11.67 26.97
CA LYS A 202 8.19 -12.15 26.72
C LYS A 202 7.13 -11.07 26.99
N PRO A 203 7.18 -10.29 28.10
CA PRO A 203 6.22 -9.21 28.32
C PRO A 203 6.23 -8.13 27.23
N ALA A 204 7.40 -7.77 26.68
CA ALA A 204 7.50 -6.77 25.62
C ALA A 204 6.86 -7.28 24.32
N VAL A 205 7.10 -8.55 23.97
CA VAL A 205 6.47 -9.21 22.82
C VAL A 205 4.95 -9.28 23.01
N GLU A 206 4.48 -9.56 24.24
CA GLU A 206 3.05 -9.64 24.55
C GLU A 206 2.33 -8.30 24.36
N VAL A 207 2.96 -7.20 24.79
CA VAL A 207 2.42 -5.83 24.59
C VAL A 207 2.19 -5.57 23.11
N VAL A 208 3.21 -5.82 22.28
CA VAL A 208 3.11 -5.61 20.83
C VAL A 208 2.08 -6.54 20.19
N TRP A 209 2.04 -7.81 20.59
CA TRP A 209 1.05 -8.78 20.10
C TRP A 209 -0.38 -8.31 20.38
N ARG A 210 -0.69 -7.91 21.62
CA ARG A 210 -2.02 -7.40 22.00
C ARG A 210 -2.39 -6.14 21.22
N GLU A 211 -1.45 -5.22 21.06
CA GLU A 211 -1.67 -3.97 20.32
C GLU A 211 -1.98 -4.26 18.84
N LEU A 212 -1.15 -5.06 18.16
CA LEU A 212 -1.39 -5.45 16.77
C LEU A 212 -2.67 -6.27 16.61
N GLN A 213 -2.97 -7.17 17.55
CA GLN A 213 -4.22 -7.94 17.53
C GLN A 213 -5.45 -7.01 17.63
N SER A 214 -5.39 -5.95 18.44
CA SER A 214 -6.48 -4.97 18.53
C SER A 214 -6.72 -4.19 17.23
N HIS A 215 -5.70 -4.10 16.37
CA HIS A 215 -5.76 -3.36 15.10
C HIS A 215 -6.02 -4.24 13.88
N LEU A 216 -5.62 -5.51 13.94
CA LEU A 216 -5.68 -6.46 12.84
C LEU A 216 -6.75 -7.54 13.03
N GLY A 217 -7.13 -7.81 14.28
CA GLY A 217 -8.15 -8.79 14.64
C GLY A 217 -9.56 -8.24 14.42
N GLY A 218 -10.14 -8.58 13.28
CA GLY A 218 -11.53 -8.31 12.91
C GLY A 218 -12.04 -9.30 11.88
#